data_AF-A0A9E1U5Q9-F1
#
_entry.id   AF-A0A9E1U5Q9-F1
#
_cell.length_a   1.000
_cell.length_b   1.000
_cell.length_c   1.000
_cell.angle_alpha   90.00
_cell.angle_beta   90.00
_cell.angle_gamma   90.00
#
_symmetry.space_group_name_H-M   'P 1'
#
loop_
_entity.id
_entity.type
_entity.pdbx_description
1 polymer ?
#
loop_
_entity_poly.entity_id
_entity_poly.type
_entity_poly.pdbx_seq_one_letter_code
_entity_poly.pdbx_strand_id
1 'polypeptide(L)'
;GLGMAPFLVRHPVLIHHWFAAREEALARVRSQPKLTSETIDQFFEAFRAAQENVVQWHSEHPLQVAKLKELREGLRKLQIFVHEGGDVAQVYPWDALWQWGELELPMEAQEALLALLLEPHWELVDDLGDQMATDEEVTFKVDGCQSIGELRKHLHSHFAWALGMDYQQPEQCARFWYVSEEKLEPRLGERHCEPGAELEQPLDISRQVAELCDVLKKWSDRTPVAHLLLVRPEFRSIVRRVQLSAHYPFAEIQENLISAEMLPIDLLRSKLAFFGATRFDPRSDRWVRISLFQGEPYPDELNNTDVS
;
A
#
# COMPACT_ATOMS: atom_id res chain seq x y z
N GLY A 1 15.37 -5.30 -3.68
CA GLY A 1 15.87 -4.15 -4.47
C GLY A 1 14.72 -3.47 -5.18
N LEU A 2 14.99 -2.45 -6.01
CA LEU A 2 13.97 -1.61 -6.68
C LEU A 2 13.05 -2.34 -7.66
N GLY A 3 13.40 -3.57 -8.08
CA GLY A 3 12.61 -4.31 -9.07
C GLY A 3 11.15 -4.56 -8.70
N MET A 4 10.79 -4.44 -7.43
CA MET A 4 9.42 -4.64 -6.95
C MET A 4 8.55 -3.38 -6.99
N ALA A 5 9.14 -2.17 -7.03
CA ALA A 5 8.37 -0.92 -6.97
C ALA A 5 7.47 -0.72 -8.22
N PRO A 6 7.96 -0.89 -9.47
CA PRO A 6 7.11 -0.76 -10.66
C PRO A 6 5.96 -1.76 -10.72
N PHE A 7 6.07 -2.91 -10.05
CA PHE A 7 5.00 -3.91 -10.01
C PHE A 7 3.72 -3.32 -9.42
N LEU A 8 3.82 -2.64 -8.27
CA LEU A 8 2.66 -2.03 -7.61
C LEU A 8 1.98 -1.00 -8.52
N VAL A 9 2.75 -0.26 -9.31
CA VAL A 9 2.24 0.77 -10.21
C VAL A 9 1.58 0.17 -11.46
N ARG A 10 2.09 -0.97 -11.95
CA ARG A 10 1.64 -1.60 -13.21
C ARG A 10 0.40 -2.47 -13.05
N HIS A 11 0.09 -2.91 -11.83
CA HIS A 11 -0.98 -3.87 -11.54
C HIS A 11 -2.08 -3.26 -10.62
N PRO A 12 -2.71 -2.14 -11.01
CA PRO A 12 -3.62 -1.39 -10.13
C PRO A 12 -4.79 -2.23 -9.61
N VAL A 13 -5.37 -3.11 -10.42
CA VAL A 13 -6.50 -3.95 -10.01
C VAL A 13 -6.06 -5.02 -9.00
N LEU A 14 -4.91 -5.63 -9.22
CA LEU A 14 -4.32 -6.58 -8.28
C LEU A 14 -4.05 -5.91 -6.93
N ILE A 15 -3.43 -4.73 -6.95
CA ILE A 15 -3.14 -3.96 -5.74
C ILE A 15 -4.44 -3.58 -5.04
N HIS A 16 -5.48 -3.20 -5.79
CA HIS A 16 -6.77 -2.95 -5.20
C HIS A 16 -7.32 -4.17 -4.46
N HIS A 17 -7.26 -5.38 -5.03
CA HIS A 17 -7.71 -6.59 -4.35
C HIS A 17 -6.93 -6.88 -3.07
N TRP A 18 -5.62 -6.62 -3.05
CA TRP A 18 -4.80 -6.83 -1.86
C TRP A 18 -5.24 -5.95 -0.69
N PHE A 19 -5.41 -4.65 -0.96
CA PHE A 19 -5.87 -3.71 0.06
C PHE A 19 -7.34 -3.90 0.40
N ALA A 20 -8.21 -4.20 -0.58
CA ALA A 20 -9.61 -4.49 -0.32
C ALA A 20 -9.79 -5.72 0.58
N ALA A 21 -9.02 -6.80 0.35
CA ALA A 21 -9.02 -7.97 1.21
C ALA A 21 -8.58 -7.63 2.64
N ARG A 22 -7.53 -6.83 2.80
CA ARG A 22 -7.07 -6.37 4.12
C ARG A 22 -8.12 -5.53 4.85
N GLU A 23 -8.76 -4.58 4.16
CA GLU A 23 -9.80 -3.73 4.76
C GLU A 23 -11.07 -4.53 5.11
N GLU A 24 -11.46 -5.47 4.26
CA GLU A 24 -12.56 -6.39 4.52
C GLU A 24 -12.26 -7.31 5.72
N ALA A 25 -11.04 -7.83 5.83
CA ALA A 25 -10.60 -8.63 6.97
C ALA A 25 -10.76 -7.85 8.28
N LEU A 26 -10.27 -6.62 8.31
CA LEU A 26 -10.40 -5.72 9.46
C LEU A 26 -11.88 -5.45 9.76
N ALA A 27 -12.71 -5.16 8.76
CA ALA A 27 -14.13 -4.90 8.93
C ALA A 27 -14.87 -6.11 9.53
N ARG A 28 -14.59 -7.32 9.05
CA ARG A 28 -15.15 -8.58 9.58
C ARG A 28 -14.78 -8.77 11.05
N VAL A 29 -13.50 -8.60 11.41
CA VAL A 29 -13.04 -8.73 12.80
C VAL A 29 -13.72 -7.70 13.70
N ARG A 30 -13.78 -6.43 13.28
CA ARG A 30 -14.44 -5.34 14.01
C ARG A 30 -15.94 -5.57 14.20
N SER A 31 -16.58 -6.28 13.26
CA SER A 31 -18.01 -6.59 13.32
C SER A 31 -18.39 -7.71 14.31
N GLN A 32 -17.42 -8.31 15.01
CA GLN A 32 -17.73 -9.37 15.96
C GLN A 32 -18.38 -8.81 17.23
N PRO A 33 -19.57 -9.29 17.63
CA PRO A 33 -20.35 -8.67 18.70
C PRO A 33 -19.78 -8.96 20.10
N LYS A 34 -18.95 -9.99 20.26
CA LYS A 34 -18.43 -10.47 21.56
C LYS A 34 -17.04 -11.06 21.38
N LEU A 35 -16.25 -11.01 22.46
CA LEU A 35 -15.00 -11.76 22.57
C LEU A 35 -15.28 -13.18 23.06
N THR A 36 -14.47 -14.14 22.60
CA THR A 36 -14.35 -15.46 23.23
C THR A 36 -13.05 -15.51 24.05
N SER A 37 -12.99 -16.36 25.07
CA SER A 37 -11.76 -16.54 25.86
C SER A 37 -10.59 -16.98 24.97
N GLU A 38 -10.85 -17.86 24.01
CA GLU A 38 -9.87 -18.34 23.04
C GLU A 38 -9.26 -17.19 22.21
N THR A 39 -10.11 -16.35 21.60
CA THR A 39 -9.62 -15.20 20.80
C THR A 39 -8.85 -14.17 21.64
N ILE A 40 -9.20 -14.02 22.93
CA ILE A 40 -8.47 -13.14 23.86
C ILE A 40 -7.09 -13.71 24.16
N ASP A 41 -7.02 -15.00 24.47
CA ASP A 41 -5.75 -15.67 24.80
C ASP A 41 -4.79 -15.63 23.60
N GLN A 42 -5.29 -15.93 22.40
CA GLN A 42 -4.53 -15.83 21.14
C GLN A 42 -4.08 -14.39 20.85
N PHE A 43 -4.92 -13.38 21.08
CA PHE A 43 -4.52 -11.97 20.94
C PHE A 43 -3.35 -11.63 21.86
N PHE A 44 -3.42 -12.03 23.14
CA PHE A 44 -2.34 -11.75 24.10
C PHE A 44 -1.05 -12.53 23.82
N GLU A 45 -1.16 -13.72 23.23
CA GLU A 45 -0.01 -14.48 22.72
C GLU A 45 0.66 -13.74 21.56
N ALA A 46 -0.10 -13.39 20.52
CA ALA A 46 0.39 -12.62 19.38
C ALA A 46 0.98 -11.27 19.81
N PHE A 47 0.34 -10.60 20.77
CA PHE A 47 0.80 -9.31 21.29
C PHE A 47 2.15 -9.43 22.00
N ARG A 48 2.36 -10.51 22.78
CA ARG A 48 3.65 -10.78 23.42
C ARG A 48 4.74 -11.04 22.37
N ALA A 49 4.44 -11.85 21.36
CA ALA A 49 5.37 -12.10 20.26
C ALA A 49 5.76 -10.80 19.51
N ALA A 50 4.79 -9.92 19.26
CA ALA A 50 5.04 -8.60 18.66
C ALA A 50 5.94 -7.73 19.55
N GLN A 51 5.71 -7.70 20.87
CA GLN A 51 6.56 -6.98 21.82
C GLN A 51 8.01 -7.51 21.81
N GLU A 52 8.19 -8.83 21.83
CA GLU A 52 9.51 -9.46 21.75
C GLU A 52 10.22 -9.16 20.42
N ASN A 53 9.48 -9.21 19.29
CA ASN A 53 10.02 -8.90 17.98
C ASN A 53 10.59 -7.48 17.92
N VAL A 54 9.86 -6.50 18.44
CA VAL A 54 10.24 -5.08 18.42
C VAL A 54 11.42 -4.77 19.35
N VAL A 55 11.58 -5.52 20.44
CA VAL A 55 12.78 -5.45 21.30
C VAL A 55 14.02 -5.92 20.54
N GLN A 56 13.90 -6.98 19.74
CA GLN A 56 15.03 -7.53 18.97
C GLN A 56 15.32 -6.75 17.69
N TRP A 57 14.39 -5.93 17.20
CA TRP A 57 14.55 -5.18 15.96
C TRP A 57 15.40 -3.93 16.16
N HIS A 58 16.61 -3.95 15.59
CA HIS A 58 17.55 -2.84 15.58
C HIS A 58 17.81 -2.36 14.16
N SER A 59 17.95 -1.04 13.99
CA SER A 59 18.26 -0.37 12.73
C SER A 59 19.27 0.75 13.00
N GLU A 60 20.11 1.03 12.02
CA GLU A 60 21.04 2.18 12.01
C GLU A 60 20.48 3.35 11.19
N HIS A 61 19.43 3.11 10.38
CA HIS A 61 18.83 4.12 9.53
C HIS A 61 17.99 5.13 10.35
N PRO A 62 18.24 6.45 10.26
CA PRO A 62 17.55 7.44 11.09
C PRO A 62 16.01 7.38 11.02
N LEU A 63 15.45 7.26 9.82
CA LEU A 63 14.00 7.15 9.63
C LEU A 63 13.41 5.92 10.33
N GLN A 64 14.09 4.77 10.25
CA GLN A 64 13.59 3.55 10.85
C GLN A 64 13.81 3.53 12.36
N VAL A 65 14.86 4.18 12.87
CA VAL A 65 15.05 4.38 14.32
C VAL A 65 13.90 5.18 14.92
N ALA A 66 13.45 6.25 14.24
CA ALA A 66 12.28 7.02 14.66
C ALA A 66 11.00 6.17 14.67
N LYS A 67 10.73 5.46 13.57
CA LYS A 67 9.58 4.55 13.44
C LYS A 67 9.55 3.45 14.50
N LEU A 68 10.70 2.84 14.81
CA LEU A 68 10.81 1.84 15.88
C LEU A 68 10.56 2.42 17.27
N LYS A 69 10.94 3.69 17.51
CA LYS A 69 10.62 4.37 18.76
C LYS A 69 9.11 4.56 18.88
N GLU A 70 8.44 5.02 17.83
CA GLU A 70 6.98 5.18 17.79
C GLU A 70 6.26 3.85 18.01
N LEU A 71 6.70 2.79 17.33
CA LEU A 71 6.15 1.44 17.51
C LEU A 71 6.27 0.96 18.97
N ARG A 72 7.45 1.10 19.58
CA ARG A 72 7.68 0.71 21.00
C ARG A 72 6.78 1.48 21.95
N GLU A 73 6.67 2.79 21.75
CA GLU A 73 5.84 3.65 22.58
C GLU A 73 4.35 3.30 22.43
N GLY A 74 3.91 3.07 21.19
CA GLY A 74 2.54 2.65 20.89
C GLY A 74 2.20 1.28 21.49
N LEU A 75 3.06 0.27 21.35
CA LEU A 75 2.83 -1.05 21.97
C LEU A 75 2.80 -0.97 23.50
N ARG A 76 3.61 -0.11 24.12
CA ARG A 76 3.53 0.15 25.57
C ARG A 76 2.19 0.80 25.96
N LYS A 77 1.70 1.74 25.16
CA LYS A 77 0.40 2.40 25.39
C LYS A 77 -0.76 1.41 25.23
N LEU A 78 -0.71 0.58 24.19
CA LEU A 78 -1.66 -0.53 23.99
C LEU A 78 -1.65 -1.48 25.18
N GLN A 79 -0.47 -1.86 25.69
CA GLN A 79 -0.34 -2.74 26.85
C GLN A 79 -1.04 -2.18 28.10
N ILE A 80 -0.87 -0.88 28.38
CA ILE A 80 -1.54 -0.22 29.50
C ILE A 80 -3.06 -0.25 29.30
N PHE A 81 -3.55 0.14 28.12
CA PHE A 81 -4.97 0.17 27.82
C PHE A 81 -5.67 -1.18 28.01
N VAL A 82 -5.07 -2.26 27.48
CA VAL A 82 -5.66 -3.60 27.60
C VAL A 82 -5.56 -4.18 29.02
N HIS A 83 -4.55 -3.79 29.81
CA HIS A 83 -4.41 -4.23 31.21
C HIS A 83 -5.34 -3.48 32.17
N GLU A 84 -5.56 -2.19 31.94
CA GLU A 84 -6.46 -1.37 32.77
C GLU A 84 -7.94 -1.68 32.53
N GLY A 85 -8.24 -2.66 31.66
CA GLY A 85 -9.60 -3.03 31.30
C GLY A 85 -10.27 -1.91 30.53
N GLY A 86 -9.53 -1.22 29.63
CA GLY A 86 -10.09 -0.26 28.68
C GLY A 86 -11.40 -0.79 28.12
N ASP A 87 -12.38 0.09 27.89
CA ASP A 87 -13.82 -0.25 27.80
C ASP A 87 -14.21 -1.20 26.64
N VAL A 88 -13.71 -2.45 26.66
CA VAL A 88 -13.99 -3.56 25.75
C VAL A 88 -15.20 -4.37 26.24
N ALA A 89 -15.91 -3.89 27.26
CA ALA A 89 -17.21 -4.44 27.66
C ALA A 89 -18.37 -3.94 26.77
N GLN A 90 -18.04 -3.19 25.71
CA GLN A 90 -18.99 -2.66 24.74
C GLN A 90 -19.45 -3.72 23.73
N VAL A 91 -20.58 -3.46 23.07
CA VAL A 91 -20.99 -4.20 21.88
C VAL A 91 -19.96 -3.90 20.78
N TYR A 92 -19.39 -4.94 20.16
CA TYR A 92 -18.27 -4.82 19.20
C TYR A 92 -16.92 -4.43 19.83
N PRO A 93 -16.37 -5.28 20.72
CA PRO A 93 -15.16 -4.99 21.48
C PRO A 93 -13.90 -4.76 20.63
N TRP A 94 -13.75 -5.48 19.52
CA TRP A 94 -12.63 -5.26 18.59
C TRP A 94 -12.72 -3.93 17.85
N ASP A 95 -13.94 -3.46 17.55
CA ASP A 95 -14.16 -2.14 16.96
C ASP A 95 -13.78 -1.03 17.94
N ALA A 96 -14.20 -1.16 19.21
CA ALA A 96 -13.82 -0.20 20.25
C ALA A 96 -12.29 -0.10 20.42
N LEU A 97 -11.59 -1.25 20.38
CA LEU A 97 -10.13 -1.28 20.44
C LEU A 97 -9.49 -0.62 19.20
N TRP A 98 -10.01 -0.90 18.00
CA TRP A 98 -9.51 -0.27 16.77
C TRP A 98 -9.71 1.25 16.78
N GLN A 99 -10.91 1.74 17.12
CA GLN A 99 -11.21 3.17 17.19
C GLN A 99 -10.33 3.90 18.22
N TRP A 100 -10.11 3.27 19.38
CA TRP A 100 -9.16 3.80 20.34
C TRP A 100 -7.74 3.84 19.76
N GLY A 101 -7.31 2.77 19.10
CA GLY A 101 -6.00 2.67 18.47
C GLY A 101 -5.76 3.75 17.41
N GLU A 102 -6.75 3.98 16.55
CA GLU A 102 -6.72 5.00 15.50
C GLU A 102 -6.53 6.42 16.07
N LEU A 103 -7.15 6.70 17.22
CA LEU A 103 -7.05 8.00 17.89
C LEU A 103 -5.75 8.16 18.69
N GLU A 104 -5.30 7.08 19.34
CA GLU A 104 -4.32 7.17 20.43
C GLU A 104 -2.94 6.61 20.09
N LEU A 105 -2.81 5.80 19.04
CA LEU A 105 -1.54 5.17 18.65
C LEU A 105 -0.90 5.88 17.44
N PRO A 106 0.44 5.95 17.36
CA PRO A 106 1.13 6.36 16.15
C PRO A 106 0.93 5.32 15.03
N MET A 107 1.10 5.74 13.78
CA MET A 107 0.84 4.93 12.58
C MET A 107 1.52 3.55 12.61
N GLU A 108 2.80 3.46 12.99
CA GLU A 108 3.50 2.18 13.06
C GLU A 108 2.86 1.22 14.08
N ALA A 109 2.28 1.73 15.18
CA ALA A 109 1.57 0.91 16.17
C ALA A 109 0.11 0.62 15.77
N GLN A 110 -0.53 1.48 14.97
CA GLN A 110 -1.83 1.16 14.36
C GLN A 110 -1.72 -0.01 13.39
N GLU A 111 -0.67 -0.03 12.55
CA GLU A 111 -0.38 -1.16 11.65
C GLU A 111 -0.09 -2.46 12.41
N ALA A 112 0.64 -2.38 13.53
CA ALA A 112 0.84 -3.53 14.41
C ALA A 112 -0.47 -3.98 15.06
N LEU A 113 -1.30 -3.05 15.56
CA LEU A 113 -2.61 -3.37 16.12
C LEU A 113 -3.50 -4.07 15.10
N LEU A 114 -3.51 -3.62 13.84
CA LEU A 114 -4.26 -4.28 12.79
C LEU A 114 -3.86 -5.75 12.65
N ALA A 115 -2.57 -6.04 12.53
CA ALA A 115 -2.08 -7.43 12.46
C ALA A 115 -2.50 -8.24 13.69
N LEU A 116 -2.38 -7.66 14.90
CA LEU A 116 -2.80 -8.30 16.15
C LEU A 116 -4.31 -8.58 16.21
N LEU A 117 -5.14 -7.75 15.57
CA LEU A 117 -6.57 -7.98 15.47
C LEU A 117 -6.90 -9.13 14.50
N LEU A 118 -6.15 -9.29 13.42
CA LEU A 118 -6.41 -10.34 12.44
C LEU A 118 -5.96 -11.73 12.92
N GLU A 119 -4.83 -11.81 13.62
CA GLU A 119 -4.18 -13.07 14.01
C GLU A 119 -5.13 -14.11 14.68
N PRO A 120 -5.99 -13.75 15.65
CA PRO A 120 -6.88 -14.71 16.31
C PRO A 120 -8.08 -15.17 15.47
N HIS A 121 -8.24 -14.65 14.25
CA HIS A 121 -9.49 -14.73 13.48
C HIS A 121 -9.31 -15.30 12.08
N TRP A 122 -8.39 -16.26 11.91
CA TRP A 122 -8.15 -16.96 10.65
C TRP A 122 -9.45 -17.43 9.96
N GLU A 123 -10.42 -17.96 10.73
CA GLU A 123 -11.75 -18.38 10.21
C GLU A 123 -12.54 -17.27 9.49
N LEU A 124 -12.29 -16.00 9.83
CA LEU A 124 -12.97 -14.84 9.25
C LEU A 124 -12.21 -14.22 8.07
N VAL A 125 -10.92 -14.53 7.91
CA VAL A 125 -10.01 -13.79 7.03
C VAL A 125 -9.34 -14.66 5.96
N ASP A 126 -9.17 -15.96 6.19
CA ASP A 126 -8.40 -16.83 5.28
C ASP A 126 -9.04 -16.93 3.88
N ASP A 127 -10.37 -16.92 3.77
CA ASP A 127 -11.09 -16.95 2.49
C ASP A 127 -10.83 -15.71 1.62
N LEU A 128 -10.37 -14.61 2.21
CA LEU A 128 -10.05 -13.38 1.49
C LEU A 128 -8.74 -13.52 0.70
N GLY A 129 -7.85 -14.44 1.09
CA GLY A 129 -6.62 -14.73 0.36
C GLY A 129 -6.89 -15.16 -1.09
N ASP A 130 -7.95 -15.95 -1.30
CA ASP A 130 -8.37 -16.40 -2.64
C ASP A 130 -8.86 -15.24 -3.53
N GLN A 131 -9.23 -14.11 -2.94
CA GLN A 131 -9.73 -12.92 -3.63
C GLN A 131 -8.62 -11.94 -4.04
N MET A 132 -7.38 -12.17 -3.58
CA MET A 132 -6.24 -11.29 -3.84
C MET A 132 -5.62 -11.44 -5.25
N ALA A 133 -6.14 -12.36 -6.07
CA ALA A 133 -5.76 -12.52 -7.48
C ALA A 133 -6.69 -11.74 -8.42
N THR A 134 -6.27 -11.49 -9.65
CA THR A 134 -7.13 -10.87 -10.68
C THR A 134 -6.80 -11.35 -12.08
N ASP A 135 -7.82 -11.42 -12.94
CA ASP A 135 -7.65 -11.48 -14.39
C ASP A 135 -7.62 -10.04 -14.94
N GLU A 136 -6.42 -9.54 -15.25
CA GLU A 136 -6.24 -8.17 -15.71
C GLU A 136 -6.82 -7.93 -17.11
N GLU A 137 -7.01 -8.96 -17.94
CA GLU A 137 -7.53 -8.81 -19.31
C GLU A 137 -8.95 -8.26 -19.32
N VAL A 138 -9.75 -8.63 -18.33
CA VAL A 138 -11.15 -8.18 -18.15
C VAL A 138 -11.23 -6.65 -18.06
N THR A 139 -10.25 -6.03 -17.41
CA THR A 139 -10.21 -4.60 -17.12
C THR A 139 -9.34 -3.78 -18.09
N PHE A 140 -8.73 -4.44 -19.08
CA PHE A 140 -7.71 -3.80 -19.93
C PHE A 140 -8.27 -2.78 -20.94
N LYS A 141 -9.57 -2.81 -21.23
CA LYS A 141 -10.19 -1.99 -22.28
C LYS A 141 -10.56 -0.59 -21.78
N VAL A 142 -10.35 0.41 -22.64
CA VAL A 142 -10.88 1.76 -22.45
C VAL A 142 -12.33 1.79 -22.88
N ASP A 143 -13.21 2.37 -22.07
CA ASP A 143 -14.55 2.76 -22.51
C ASP A 143 -14.45 4.04 -23.34
N GLY A 144 -14.50 3.89 -24.67
CA GLY A 144 -14.45 5.02 -25.59
C GLY A 144 -15.75 5.82 -25.69
N CYS A 145 -16.87 5.28 -25.19
CA CYS A 145 -18.18 5.94 -25.22
C CYS A 145 -18.36 6.91 -24.06
N GLN A 146 -17.64 6.69 -22.95
CA GLN A 146 -17.62 7.61 -21.82
C GLN A 146 -17.36 9.05 -22.29
N SER A 147 -18.11 9.99 -21.73
CA SER A 147 -17.96 11.40 -22.06
C SER A 147 -16.72 12.00 -21.39
N ILE A 148 -16.11 13.01 -22.01
CA ILE A 148 -15.00 13.76 -21.43
C ILE A 148 -15.42 14.42 -20.09
N GLY A 149 -16.68 14.83 -19.96
CA GLY A 149 -17.22 15.37 -18.71
C GLY A 149 -17.20 14.34 -17.57
N GLU A 150 -17.56 13.09 -17.83
CA GLU A 150 -17.46 12.00 -16.85
C GLU A 150 -16.01 11.67 -16.52
N LEU A 151 -15.14 11.58 -17.53
CA LEU A 151 -13.72 11.34 -17.31
C LEU A 151 -13.09 12.40 -16.40
N ARG A 152 -13.42 13.69 -16.59
CA ARG A 152 -12.95 14.76 -15.70
C ARG A 152 -13.46 14.60 -14.27
N LYS A 153 -14.72 14.16 -14.09
CA LYS A 153 -15.25 13.89 -12.74
C LYS A 153 -14.44 12.80 -12.06
N HIS A 154 -14.21 11.66 -12.73
CA HIS A 154 -13.37 10.60 -12.17
C HIS A 154 -11.96 11.07 -11.85
N LEU A 155 -11.35 11.83 -12.76
CA LEU A 155 -10.02 12.41 -12.56
C LEU A 155 -9.98 13.28 -11.30
N HIS A 156 -10.93 14.20 -11.12
CA HIS A 156 -10.99 15.04 -9.92
C HIS A 156 -11.36 14.27 -8.65
N SER A 157 -12.21 13.26 -8.72
CA SER A 157 -12.61 12.46 -7.55
C SER A 157 -11.51 11.54 -7.05
N HIS A 158 -10.72 10.93 -7.94
CA HIS A 158 -9.76 9.88 -7.58
C HIS A 158 -8.29 10.32 -7.64
N PHE A 159 -8.00 11.44 -8.31
CA PHE A 159 -6.64 11.95 -8.50
C PHE A 159 -6.44 13.39 -8.03
N ALA A 160 -7.32 13.91 -7.17
CA ALA A 160 -7.14 15.25 -6.58
C ALA A 160 -5.74 15.43 -5.96
N TRP A 161 -5.20 14.37 -5.35
CA TRP A 161 -3.85 14.33 -4.75
C TRP A 161 -2.73 14.65 -5.76
N ALA A 162 -2.91 14.35 -7.05
CA ALA A 162 -1.91 14.57 -8.10
C ALA A 162 -1.99 15.96 -8.74
N LEU A 163 -3.13 16.65 -8.61
CA LEU A 163 -3.44 17.88 -9.36
C LEU A 163 -2.94 19.18 -8.70
N GLY A 164 -2.61 19.14 -7.41
CA GLY A 164 -2.16 20.32 -6.66
C GLY A 164 -0.67 20.65 -6.83
N MET A 165 0.05 19.87 -7.63
CA MET A 165 1.51 19.88 -7.71
C MET A 165 2.01 20.57 -8.98
N ASP A 166 3.10 21.35 -8.85
CA ASP A 166 3.75 22.00 -9.98
C ASP A 166 4.89 21.13 -10.52
N TYR A 167 4.60 20.38 -11.58
CA TYR A 167 5.58 19.52 -12.25
C TYR A 167 6.63 20.28 -13.07
N GLN A 168 6.59 21.62 -13.12
CA GLN A 168 7.68 22.42 -13.68
C GLN A 168 8.82 22.62 -12.69
N GLN A 169 8.58 22.40 -11.38
CA GLN A 169 9.61 22.49 -10.37
C GLN A 169 10.58 21.30 -10.49
N PRO A 170 11.91 21.56 -10.51
CA PRO A 170 12.91 20.49 -10.63
C PRO A 170 12.76 19.40 -9.58
N GLU A 171 12.35 19.76 -8.36
CA GLU A 171 12.18 18.85 -7.22
C GLU A 171 11.01 17.89 -7.44
N GLN A 172 9.94 18.33 -8.09
CA GLN A 172 8.75 17.51 -8.38
C GLN A 172 8.95 16.58 -9.59
N CYS A 173 10.00 16.81 -10.37
CA CYS A 173 10.42 15.98 -11.49
C CYS A 173 11.89 15.56 -11.38
N ALA A 174 12.41 15.40 -10.16
CA ALA A 174 13.83 15.18 -9.93
C ALA A 174 14.31 13.80 -10.40
N ARG A 175 13.42 12.82 -10.50
CA ARG A 175 13.78 11.43 -10.78
C ARG A 175 13.08 10.88 -12.03
N PHE A 176 13.59 9.77 -12.55
CA PHE A 176 12.96 9.01 -13.62
C PHE A 176 13.24 7.51 -13.45
N TRP A 177 12.23 6.69 -13.72
CA TRP A 177 12.34 5.23 -13.65
C TRP A 177 12.80 4.67 -14.98
N TYR A 178 13.74 3.74 -14.99
CA TYR A 178 14.20 3.07 -16.21
C TYR A 178 14.54 1.59 -15.93
N VAL A 179 14.76 0.79 -16.97
CA VAL A 179 15.31 -0.57 -16.83
C VAL A 179 16.76 -0.57 -17.29
N SER A 180 17.64 -1.06 -16.42
CA SER A 180 19.05 -1.25 -16.76
C SER A 180 19.19 -2.37 -17.79
N GLU A 181 19.91 -2.12 -18.88
CA GLU A 181 20.23 -3.15 -19.89
C GLU A 181 21.09 -4.27 -19.29
N GLU A 182 22.13 -3.92 -18.54
CA GLU A 182 23.06 -4.91 -17.96
C GLU A 182 22.41 -5.82 -16.92
N LYS A 183 21.54 -5.26 -16.08
CA LYS A 183 20.96 -5.98 -14.93
C LYS A 183 19.53 -6.45 -15.17
N LEU A 184 18.88 -5.98 -16.23
CA LEU A 184 17.47 -6.22 -16.55
C LEU A 184 16.52 -5.93 -15.38
N GLU A 185 16.88 -4.93 -14.57
CA GLU A 185 16.16 -4.55 -13.36
C GLU A 185 15.74 -3.08 -13.43
N PRO A 186 14.57 -2.72 -12.86
CA PRO A 186 14.20 -1.35 -12.61
C PRO A 186 15.23 -0.57 -11.78
N ARG A 187 15.49 0.66 -12.20
CA ARG A 187 16.38 1.64 -11.59
C ARG A 187 15.70 2.99 -11.54
N LEU A 188 16.24 3.87 -10.70
CA LEU A 188 15.79 5.23 -10.49
C LEU A 188 16.97 6.16 -10.71
N GLY A 189 16.90 6.99 -11.74
CA GLY A 189 17.93 7.95 -12.10
C GLY A 189 17.59 9.36 -11.65
N GLU A 190 18.61 10.21 -11.52
CA GLU A 190 18.48 11.63 -11.18
C GLU A 190 18.36 12.47 -12.47
N ARG A 191 17.16 12.97 -12.78
CA ARG A 191 16.80 13.58 -14.08
C ARG A 191 17.71 14.72 -14.51
N HIS A 192 18.14 15.54 -13.55
CA HIS A 192 18.90 16.76 -13.81
C HIS A 192 20.42 16.55 -13.77
N CYS A 193 20.87 15.36 -13.39
CA CYS A 193 22.29 15.05 -13.16
C CYS A 193 22.79 13.85 -13.97
N GLU A 194 21.89 12.97 -14.41
CA GLU A 194 22.21 11.71 -15.08
C GLU A 194 21.57 11.65 -16.47
N PRO A 195 22.26 11.10 -17.49
CA PRO A 195 21.65 10.81 -18.78
C PRO A 195 20.63 9.67 -18.67
N GLY A 196 19.75 9.50 -19.67
CA GLY A 196 18.82 8.37 -19.74
C GLY A 196 17.36 8.72 -19.44
N ALA A 197 17.04 9.99 -19.17
CA ALA A 197 15.66 10.43 -18.96
C ALA A 197 14.75 10.16 -20.17
N GLU A 198 15.32 10.04 -21.38
CA GLU A 198 14.63 9.61 -22.60
C GLU A 198 14.18 8.14 -22.59
N LEU A 199 14.74 7.32 -21.69
CA LEU A 199 14.38 5.91 -21.47
C LEU A 199 13.38 5.73 -20.31
N GLU A 200 12.76 6.82 -19.87
CA GLU A 200 11.82 6.83 -18.76
C GLU A 200 10.64 5.88 -18.99
N GLN A 201 10.35 5.06 -17.99
CA GLN A 201 9.14 4.27 -17.91
C GLN A 201 7.97 5.12 -17.44
N PRO A 202 6.73 4.87 -17.91
CA PRO A 202 5.55 5.67 -17.60
C PRO A 202 5.00 5.37 -16.19
N LEU A 203 5.84 5.52 -15.16
CA LEU A 203 5.50 5.32 -13.75
C LEU A 203 5.22 6.65 -13.02
N ASP A 204 5.35 7.77 -13.72
CA ASP A 204 5.06 9.14 -13.31
C ASP A 204 3.55 9.46 -13.38
N ILE A 205 2.73 8.61 -12.75
CA ILE A 205 1.27 8.65 -12.85
C ILE A 205 0.71 10.03 -12.49
N SER A 206 1.23 10.64 -11.43
CA SER A 206 0.76 11.93 -10.95
C SER A 206 0.97 13.04 -12.01
N ARG A 207 2.13 13.04 -12.68
CA ARG A 207 2.44 13.96 -13.79
C ARG A 207 1.56 13.69 -15.01
N GLN A 208 1.42 12.42 -15.43
CA GLN A 208 0.56 12.05 -16.56
C GLN A 208 -0.91 12.45 -16.34
N VAL A 209 -1.42 12.36 -15.11
CA VAL A 209 -2.78 12.80 -14.77
C VAL A 209 -2.92 14.31 -14.86
N ALA A 210 -1.94 15.08 -14.37
CA ALA A 210 -1.93 16.53 -14.48
C ALA A 210 -1.92 16.98 -15.94
N GLU A 211 -1.09 16.37 -16.77
CA GLU A 211 -1.05 16.62 -18.22
C GLU A 211 -2.37 16.26 -18.92
N LEU A 212 -2.97 15.11 -18.57
CA LEU A 212 -4.29 14.74 -19.07
C LEU A 212 -5.32 15.80 -18.68
N CYS A 213 -5.34 16.23 -17.42
CA CYS A 213 -6.26 17.25 -16.92
C CYS A 213 -6.19 18.55 -17.77
N ASP A 214 -4.98 19.02 -18.07
CA ASP A 214 -4.76 20.19 -18.91
C ASP A 214 -5.23 20.00 -20.35
N VAL A 215 -4.99 18.81 -20.93
CA VAL A 215 -5.48 18.48 -22.27
C VAL A 215 -6.99 18.46 -22.30
N LEU A 216 -7.63 17.87 -21.29
CA LEU A 216 -9.09 17.76 -21.23
C LEU A 216 -9.76 19.14 -21.21
N LYS A 217 -9.14 20.20 -20.67
CA LYS A 217 -9.71 21.58 -20.67
C LYS A 217 -10.09 22.10 -22.06
N LYS A 218 -9.45 21.59 -23.12
CA LYS A 218 -9.66 22.03 -24.52
C LYS A 218 -10.81 21.29 -25.23
N TRP A 219 -11.42 20.31 -24.58
CA TRP A 219 -12.47 19.46 -25.15
C TRP A 219 -13.85 19.79 -24.59
N SER A 220 -14.91 19.53 -25.34
CA SER A 220 -16.28 19.63 -24.81
C SER A 220 -16.60 18.44 -23.91
N ASP A 221 -17.32 18.66 -22.82
CA ASP A 221 -17.78 17.63 -21.89
C ASP A 221 -18.59 16.53 -22.58
N ARG A 222 -19.30 16.86 -23.66
CA ARG A 222 -20.14 15.93 -24.42
C ARG A 222 -19.36 15.06 -25.41
N THR A 223 -18.09 15.38 -25.66
CA THR A 223 -17.27 14.61 -26.59
C THR A 223 -16.98 13.23 -26.00
N PRO A 224 -17.08 12.14 -26.78
CA PRO A 224 -16.64 10.82 -26.32
C PRO A 224 -15.13 10.74 -26.18
N VAL A 225 -14.65 9.97 -25.19
CA VAL A 225 -13.22 9.70 -24.96
C VAL A 225 -12.54 9.11 -26.20
N ALA A 226 -13.25 8.31 -27.01
CA ALA A 226 -12.71 7.78 -28.26
C ALA A 226 -12.19 8.88 -29.21
N HIS A 227 -12.85 10.04 -29.26
CA HIS A 227 -12.42 11.13 -30.14
C HIS A 227 -11.12 11.77 -29.65
N LEU A 228 -10.94 11.91 -28.33
CA LEU A 228 -9.68 12.35 -27.74
C LEU A 228 -8.56 11.39 -28.13
N LEU A 229 -8.77 10.08 -27.95
CA LEU A 229 -7.73 9.07 -28.16
C LEU A 229 -7.38 8.83 -29.64
N LEU A 230 -8.26 9.20 -30.58
CA LEU A 230 -7.91 9.25 -32.01
C LEU A 230 -6.90 10.37 -32.32
N VAL A 231 -6.99 11.50 -31.61
CA VAL A 231 -6.11 12.66 -31.81
C VAL A 231 -4.87 12.60 -30.91
N ARG A 232 -5.00 12.07 -29.69
CA ARG A 232 -3.98 12.02 -28.64
C ARG A 232 -3.84 10.59 -28.09
N PRO A 233 -3.38 9.62 -28.90
CA PRO A 233 -3.28 8.22 -28.51
C PRO A 233 -2.33 7.96 -27.33
N GLU A 234 -1.37 8.85 -27.08
CA GLU A 234 -0.42 8.77 -25.96
C GLU A 234 -1.13 8.74 -24.59
N PHE A 235 -2.32 9.33 -24.46
CA PHE A 235 -3.07 9.31 -23.19
C PHE A 235 -3.85 8.02 -22.95
N ARG A 236 -3.81 7.05 -23.86
CA ARG A 236 -4.59 5.81 -23.74
C ARG A 236 -4.37 5.11 -22.40
N SER A 237 -3.12 5.01 -21.95
CA SER A 237 -2.78 4.34 -20.70
C SER A 237 -3.38 5.06 -19.49
N ILE A 238 -3.21 6.38 -19.41
CA ILE A 238 -3.69 7.15 -18.26
C ILE A 238 -5.21 7.35 -18.27
N VAL A 239 -5.84 7.47 -19.43
CA VAL A 239 -7.31 7.47 -19.55
C VAL A 239 -7.90 6.17 -19.01
N ARG A 240 -7.34 5.02 -19.42
CA ARG A 240 -7.73 3.72 -18.87
C ARG A 240 -7.59 3.71 -17.34
N ARG A 241 -6.43 4.16 -16.85
CA ARG A 241 -6.15 4.19 -15.42
C ARG A 241 -7.19 5.01 -14.65
N VAL A 242 -7.55 6.20 -15.13
CA VAL A 242 -8.62 7.02 -14.54
C VAL A 242 -9.97 6.31 -14.54
N GLN A 243 -10.32 5.60 -15.62
CA GLN A 243 -11.55 4.81 -15.68
C GLN A 243 -11.54 3.63 -14.70
N LEU A 244 -10.38 3.01 -14.47
CA LEU A 244 -10.21 1.92 -13.52
C LEU A 244 -10.37 2.40 -12.08
N SER A 245 -9.73 3.49 -11.69
CA SER A 245 -9.79 4.01 -10.31
C SER A 245 -11.21 4.40 -9.87
N ALA A 246 -12.13 4.62 -10.82
CA ALA A 246 -13.54 4.83 -10.53
C ALA A 246 -14.25 3.58 -9.96
N HIS A 247 -13.72 2.39 -10.24
CA HIS A 247 -14.27 1.11 -9.79
C HIS A 247 -13.39 0.43 -8.73
N TYR A 248 -12.14 0.85 -8.61
CA TYR A 248 -11.13 0.24 -7.76
C TYR A 248 -10.47 1.29 -6.85
N PRO A 249 -11.06 1.60 -5.67
CA PRO A 249 -10.62 2.72 -4.81
C PRO A 249 -9.18 2.62 -4.29
N PHE A 250 -8.63 1.41 -4.19
CA PHE A 250 -7.27 1.14 -3.71
C PHE A 250 -6.27 0.87 -4.86
N ALA A 251 -6.63 1.22 -6.10
CA ALA A 251 -5.82 0.95 -7.29
C ALA A 251 -4.56 1.83 -7.41
N GLU A 252 -4.48 2.92 -6.65
CA GLU A 252 -3.47 3.95 -6.84
C GLU A 252 -2.58 4.12 -5.62
N ILE A 253 -1.27 4.18 -5.88
CA ILE A 253 -0.31 4.75 -4.94
C ILE A 253 -0.42 6.27 -5.07
N GLN A 254 -0.94 6.93 -4.04
CA GLN A 254 -1.16 8.37 -4.04
C GLN A 254 0.12 9.13 -3.66
N GLU A 255 1.17 9.00 -4.47
CA GLU A 255 2.44 9.69 -4.27
C GLU A 255 3.08 10.10 -5.61
N ASN A 256 3.87 11.18 -5.60
CA ASN A 256 4.69 11.56 -6.74
C ASN A 256 5.96 10.71 -6.82
N LEU A 257 5.90 9.65 -7.63
CA LEU A 257 6.98 8.66 -7.78
C LEU A 257 8.24 9.16 -8.50
N ILE A 258 8.24 10.43 -8.92
CA ILE A 258 9.39 11.10 -9.55
C ILE A 258 9.88 12.33 -8.76
N SER A 259 9.35 12.56 -7.56
CA SER A 259 9.80 13.61 -6.65
C SER A 259 11.20 13.31 -6.08
N ALA A 260 11.93 14.38 -5.72
CA ALA A 260 13.16 14.32 -4.94
C ALA A 260 12.96 13.71 -3.53
N GLU A 261 11.76 13.87 -2.96
CA GLU A 261 11.44 13.41 -1.60
C GLU A 261 10.95 11.96 -1.55
N MET A 262 10.59 11.37 -2.69
CA MET A 262 10.05 10.01 -2.74
C MET A 262 11.03 8.97 -2.19
N LEU A 263 10.53 7.99 -1.44
CA LEU A 263 11.36 6.91 -0.90
C LEU A 263 10.90 5.57 -1.48
N PRO A 264 11.62 4.99 -2.45
CA PRO A 264 11.24 3.69 -3.02
C PRO A 264 11.07 2.58 -1.99
N ILE A 265 11.78 2.66 -0.86
CA ILE A 265 11.63 1.71 0.26
C ILE A 265 10.21 1.63 0.80
N ASP A 266 9.39 2.68 0.72
CA ASP A 266 8.00 2.63 1.20
C ASP A 266 7.12 1.76 0.29
N LEU A 267 7.34 1.80 -1.03
CA LEU A 267 6.73 0.86 -1.98
C LEU A 267 7.17 -0.58 -1.70
N LEU A 268 8.46 -0.78 -1.42
CA LEU A 268 8.99 -2.11 -1.12
C LEU A 268 8.37 -2.66 0.17
N ARG A 269 8.28 -1.85 1.23
CA ARG A 269 7.64 -2.21 2.51
C ARG A 269 6.20 -2.64 2.29
N SER A 270 5.41 -1.83 1.57
CA SER A 270 4.01 -2.14 1.27
C SER A 270 3.85 -3.51 0.60
N LYS A 271 4.59 -3.77 -0.49
CA LYS A 271 4.50 -5.06 -1.19
C LYS A 271 4.91 -6.24 -0.30
N LEU A 272 6.05 -6.10 0.37
CA LEU A 272 6.66 -7.17 1.14
C LEU A 272 5.87 -7.51 2.40
N ALA A 273 5.13 -6.56 2.98
CA ALA A 273 4.23 -6.81 4.10
C ALA A 273 3.16 -7.86 3.75
N PHE A 274 2.60 -7.81 2.53
CA PHE A 274 1.67 -8.85 2.04
C PHE A 274 2.31 -10.23 1.84
N PHE A 275 3.64 -10.32 1.83
CA PHE A 275 4.38 -11.59 1.76
C PHE A 275 4.86 -12.07 3.14
N GLY A 276 4.37 -11.45 4.23
CA GLY A 276 4.78 -11.81 5.59
C GLY A 276 6.19 -11.34 5.96
N ALA A 277 6.77 -10.39 5.21
CA ALA A 277 8.05 -9.81 5.57
C ALA A 277 7.94 -8.98 6.84
N THR A 278 8.93 -9.13 7.72
CA THR A 278 9.06 -8.36 8.95
C THR A 278 10.43 -7.66 8.99
N ARG A 279 10.65 -6.86 10.02
CA ARG A 279 11.95 -6.21 10.32
C ARG A 279 12.54 -5.41 9.15
N PHE A 280 11.72 -4.55 8.56
CA PHE A 280 12.09 -3.62 7.50
C PHE A 280 13.20 -2.65 7.92
N ASP A 281 14.44 -2.96 7.57
CA ASP A 281 15.65 -2.22 7.94
C ASP A 281 16.29 -1.61 6.68
N PRO A 282 16.00 -0.32 6.37
CA PRO A 282 16.61 0.37 5.24
C PRO A 282 18.12 0.44 5.39
N ARG A 283 18.89 0.10 4.36
CA ARG A 283 20.34 0.43 4.32
C ARG A 283 20.67 1.51 3.29
N SER A 284 19.69 1.95 2.52
CA SER A 284 19.65 3.19 1.78
C SER A 284 18.20 3.53 1.42
N ASP A 285 17.97 4.71 0.84
CA ASP A 285 16.65 5.13 0.34
C ASP A 285 16.08 4.21 -0.75
N ARG A 286 16.90 3.33 -1.32
CA ARG A 286 16.55 2.45 -2.45
C ARG A 286 16.60 0.96 -2.10
N TRP A 287 17.04 0.60 -0.89
CA TRP A 287 17.22 -0.78 -0.48
C TRP A 287 16.85 -1.00 0.99
N VAL A 288 15.92 -1.92 1.21
CA VAL A 288 15.46 -2.37 2.51
C VAL A 288 15.81 -3.84 2.71
N ARG A 289 16.39 -4.15 3.87
CA ARG A 289 16.60 -5.50 4.36
C ARG A 289 15.35 -5.94 5.13
N ILE A 290 14.97 -7.20 4.99
CA ILE A 290 13.81 -7.77 5.67
C ILE A 290 14.16 -9.13 6.29
N SER A 291 13.31 -9.60 7.17
CA SER A 291 13.25 -10.98 7.64
C SER A 291 12.00 -11.66 7.09
N LEU A 292 12.11 -12.92 6.67
CA LEU A 292 10.99 -13.80 6.33
C LEU A 292 11.08 -15.04 7.20
N PHE A 293 9.94 -15.53 7.69
CA PHE A 293 9.84 -16.78 8.46
C PHE A 293 10.80 -16.86 9.66
N GLN A 294 11.13 -15.72 10.27
CA GLN A 294 12.09 -15.70 11.38
C GLN A 294 11.43 -16.20 12.66
N GLY A 295 11.89 -17.34 13.17
CA GLY A 295 11.31 -17.99 14.36
C GLY A 295 10.24 -19.01 14.03
N GLU A 296 9.87 -19.13 12.75
CA GLU A 296 8.94 -20.15 12.28
C GLU A 296 9.62 -21.52 12.16
N PRO A 297 8.87 -22.62 12.33
CA PRO A 297 9.39 -23.97 12.16
C PRO A 297 9.90 -24.20 10.74
N TYR A 298 11.00 -24.95 10.63
CA TYR A 298 11.48 -25.45 9.35
C TYR A 298 10.53 -26.50 8.76
N PRO A 299 10.53 -26.73 7.44
CA PRO A 299 9.64 -27.70 6.81
C PRO A 299 9.70 -29.12 7.40
N ASP A 300 10.85 -29.54 7.94
CA ASP A 300 11.04 -30.82 8.61
C ASP A 300 10.52 -30.85 10.06
N GLU A 301 10.29 -29.67 10.67
CA GLU A 301 9.71 -29.52 12.01
C GLU A 301 8.17 -29.52 11.97
N LEU A 302 7.56 -29.09 10.85
CA LEU A 302 6.10 -29.07 10.66
C LEU A 302 5.43 -30.44 10.78
N ASN A 303 6.16 -31.53 10.48
CA ASN A 303 5.62 -32.90 10.54
C ASN A 303 5.74 -33.54 11.94
N ASN A 304 6.37 -32.88 12.91
CA ASN A 304 6.57 -33.41 14.26
C ASN A 304 5.71 -32.73 15.34
N THR A 305 4.89 -31.75 14.96
CA THR A 305 3.86 -31.19 15.85
C THR A 305 2.52 -31.84 15.53
N ASP A 306 2.25 -32.95 16.21
CA ASP A 306 0.87 -33.31 16.56
C ASP A 306 0.25 -32.11 17.29
N VAL A 307 -0.74 -31.50 16.66
CA VAL A 307 -1.60 -30.48 17.26
C VAL A 307 -2.37 -31.15 18.40
N SER A 308 -2.10 -30.74 19.64
CA SER A 308 -2.88 -31.10 20.84
C SER A 308 -3.55 -29.89 21.43
#